data_AF-A0AAV2TYX2-F1
#
_entry.id   AF-A0AAV2TYX2-F1
#
_cell.length_a   1.000
_cell.length_b   1.000
_cell.length_c   1.000
_cell.angle_alpha   90.00
_cell.angle_beta   90.00
_cell.angle_gamma   90.00
#
_symmetry.space_group_name_H-M   'P 1'
#
loop_
_entity.id
_entity.type
_entity.pdbx_description
1 polymer ?
#
loop_
_entity_poly.entity_id
_entity_poly.type
_entity_poly.pdbx_seq_one_letter_code
_entity_poly.pdbx_strand_id
1 'polypeptide(L)'
;MIHSLPATDWDISTCLWDECRRKKIAVPNDILNRMDVKAVFQQWIRSNRAGQKWRGGLVDALQLVGLKFCGRPHCGIDDARNTARLLYHLLSKKAVPSCVVKS
;
A
#
# COMPACT_ATOMS: atom_id res chain seq x y z
N MET A 1 13.79 11.28 -9.15
CA MET A 1 12.78 11.97 -8.33
C MET A 1 11.43 11.29 -8.55
N ILE A 2 11.19 10.10 -7.98
CA ILE A 2 9.84 9.54 -7.80
C ILE A 2 9.89 8.71 -6.50
N HIS A 3 9.37 9.29 -5.42
CA HIS A 3 9.24 8.70 -4.09
C HIS A 3 7.78 8.25 -3.88
N SER A 4 7.36 7.20 -4.58
CA SER A 4 6.00 6.67 -4.47
C SER A 4 6.07 5.16 -4.28
N LEU A 5 5.41 4.67 -3.22
CA LEU A 5 5.04 3.26 -3.08
C LEU A 5 4.45 2.76 -4.41
N PRO A 6 4.87 1.59 -4.94
CA PRO A 6 4.58 1.20 -6.31
C PRO A 6 3.11 0.94 -6.63
N ALA A 7 2.20 0.98 -5.66
CA ALA A 7 0.81 0.69 -5.91
C ALA A 7 -0.05 1.68 -5.14
N THR A 8 -0.73 2.57 -5.87
CA THR A 8 -2.14 2.83 -5.55
C THR A 8 -2.88 3.55 -6.67
N ASP A 9 -2.27 4.55 -7.34
CA ASP A 9 -2.97 5.30 -8.39
C ASP A 9 -2.55 4.93 -9.82
N TRP A 10 -1.26 4.98 -10.18
CA TRP A 10 -0.83 4.83 -11.59
C TRP A 10 -1.12 3.45 -12.20
N ASP A 11 -0.81 2.37 -11.47
CA ASP A 11 -0.96 0.99 -11.99
C ASP A 11 -2.39 0.62 -12.38
N ILE A 12 -3.39 1.23 -11.77
CA ILE A 12 -4.79 0.89 -12.08
C ILE A 12 -5.44 2.01 -12.87
N SER A 13 -5.38 3.26 -12.40
CA SER A 13 -6.05 4.39 -13.09
C SER A 13 -5.50 4.61 -14.51
N THR A 14 -4.25 4.21 -14.75
CA THR A 14 -3.60 4.31 -16.05
C THR A 14 -3.42 2.92 -16.66
N CYS A 15 -2.60 2.05 -16.09
CA CYS A 15 -2.27 0.76 -16.73
C CYS A 15 -3.46 -0.21 -16.83
N LEU A 16 -4.23 -0.44 -15.76
CA LEU A 16 -5.39 -1.35 -15.85
C LEU A 16 -6.51 -0.75 -16.71
N TRP A 17 -6.80 0.54 -16.57
CA TRP A 17 -7.81 1.20 -17.40
C TRP A 17 -7.46 1.17 -18.89
N ASP A 18 -6.21 1.43 -19.25
CA ASP A 18 -5.74 1.36 -20.64
C ASP A 18 -5.74 -0.09 -21.16
N GLU A 19 -5.38 -1.05 -20.32
CA GLU A 19 -5.39 -2.47 -20.69
C GLU A 19 -6.83 -3.01 -20.84
N CYS A 20 -7.75 -2.61 -19.98
CA CYS A 20 -9.19 -2.91 -20.08
C CYS A 20 -9.80 -2.27 -21.33
N ARG A 21 -9.43 -1.01 -21.63
CA ARG A 21 -9.83 -0.31 -22.86
C ARG A 21 -9.31 -1.04 -24.11
N ARG A 22 -8.03 -1.44 -24.11
CA ARG A 22 -7.41 -2.19 -25.21
C ARG A 22 -8.08 -3.55 -25.45
N LYS A 23 -8.45 -4.25 -24.37
CA LYS A 23 -9.09 -5.58 -24.43
C LYS A 23 -10.61 -5.54 -24.56
N LYS A 24 -11.24 -4.36 -24.49
CA LYS A 24 -12.71 -4.17 -24.49
C LYS A 24 -13.41 -4.93 -23.36
N ILE A 25 -12.76 -4.98 -22.19
CA ILE A 25 -13.31 -5.62 -20.99
C ILE A 25 -13.67 -4.51 -20.01
N ALA A 26 -14.86 -4.59 -19.39
CA ALA A 26 -15.25 -3.66 -18.35
C ALA A 26 -14.33 -3.82 -17.13
N VAL A 27 -13.93 -2.70 -16.52
CA VAL A 27 -13.17 -2.74 -15.25
C VAL A 27 -14.12 -3.25 -14.16
N PRO A 28 -13.80 -4.36 -13.48
CA PRO A 28 -14.63 -4.85 -12.38
C PRO A 28 -14.71 -3.82 -11.25
N ASN A 29 -15.92 -3.52 -10.78
CA ASN A 29 -16.14 -2.56 -9.69
C ASN A 29 -15.46 -2.99 -8.37
N ASP A 30 -15.28 -4.30 -8.16
CA ASP A 30 -14.60 -4.83 -6.97
C ASP A 30 -13.14 -4.37 -6.88
N ILE A 31 -12.51 -4.05 -8.00
CA ILE A 31 -11.14 -3.54 -8.06
C ILE A 31 -11.07 -2.05 -7.66
N LEU A 32 -12.22 -1.35 -7.65
CA LEU A 32 -12.33 0.06 -7.26
C LEU A 32 -12.45 0.25 -5.74
N ASN A 33 -12.90 -0.76 -5.01
CA ASN A 33 -12.99 -0.70 -3.55
C ASN A 33 -11.62 -1.05 -2.92
N ARG A 34 -10.77 -0.03 -2.76
CA ARG A 34 -9.37 -0.22 -2.36
C ARG A 34 -9.09 0.21 -0.94
N MET A 35 -8.28 -0.60 -0.26
CA MET A 35 -7.60 -0.20 0.97
C MET A 35 -6.32 0.55 0.62
N ASP A 36 -6.26 1.82 0.98
CA ASP A 36 -5.03 2.60 0.92
C ASP A 36 -4.12 2.20 2.11
N VAL A 37 -3.24 1.23 1.87
CA VAL A 37 -2.26 0.74 2.88
C VAL A 37 -1.37 1.88 3.39
N LYS A 38 -1.09 2.89 2.56
CA LYS A 38 -0.33 4.08 2.96
C LYS A 38 -1.11 4.94 3.94
N ALA A 39 -2.40 5.16 3.71
CA ALA A 39 -3.26 5.86 4.67
C ALA A 39 -3.36 5.09 6.00
N VAL A 40 -3.55 3.76 5.94
CA VAL A 40 -3.58 2.89 7.13
C VAL A 40 -2.27 3.00 7.92
N PHE A 41 -1.13 2.97 7.23
CA PHE A 41 0.18 3.06 7.87
C PHE A 41 0.46 4.45 8.48
N GLN A 42 0.05 5.53 7.79
CA GLN A 42 0.17 6.89 8.34
C GLN A 42 -0.64 7.04 9.63
N GLN A 43 -1.85 6.50 9.66
CA GLN A 43 -2.67 6.50 10.87
C GLN A 43 -1.99 5.70 11.99
N TRP A 44 -1.46 4.52 11.68
CA TRP A 44 -0.73 3.68 12.64
C TRP A 44 0.45 4.42 13.28
N ILE A 45 1.27 5.11 12.48
CA ILE A 45 2.42 5.90 12.98
C ILE A 45 1.94 7.00 13.91
N ARG A 46 0.88 7.75 13.54
CA ARG A 46 0.33 8.83 14.37
C ARG A 46 -0.13 8.32 15.73
N SER A 47 -0.75 7.14 15.77
CA SER A 47 -1.30 6.56 17.01
C SER A 47 -0.27 5.83 17.87
N ASN A 48 0.72 5.16 17.28
CA ASN A 48 1.64 4.27 18.01
C ASN A 48 3.07 4.77 18.14
N ARG A 49 3.48 5.79 17.37
CA ARG A 49 4.85 6.32 17.36
C ARG A 49 4.86 7.84 17.34
N ALA A 50 4.51 8.43 18.47
CA ALA A 50 4.51 9.88 18.68
C ALA A 50 5.84 10.49 18.21
N GLY A 51 5.78 11.29 17.15
CA GLY A 51 6.92 12.07 16.64
C GLY A 51 7.73 11.46 15.48
N GLN A 52 7.50 10.20 15.06
CA GLN A 52 8.22 9.66 13.89
C GLN A 52 7.60 10.12 12.56
N LYS A 53 8.41 10.77 11.70
CA LYS A 53 8.01 11.19 10.36
C LYS A 53 8.38 10.12 9.34
N TRP A 54 7.38 9.57 8.65
CA TRP A 54 7.58 8.67 7.53
C TRP A 54 7.68 9.44 6.21
N ARG A 55 8.67 9.10 5.38
CA ARG A 55 9.00 9.81 4.12
C ARG A 55 8.32 9.24 2.87
N GLY A 56 7.48 8.20 3.03
CA GLY A 56 6.65 7.66 1.94
C GLY A 56 7.16 6.38 1.27
N GLY A 57 8.33 5.86 1.65
CA GLY A 57 8.90 4.63 1.06
C GLY A 57 8.46 3.34 1.76
N LEU A 58 8.33 2.24 1.00
CA LEU A 58 8.02 0.90 1.52
C LEU A 58 9.10 0.38 2.46
N VAL A 59 10.37 0.55 2.06
CA VAL A 59 11.53 0.11 2.86
C VAL A 59 11.54 0.82 4.20
N ASP A 60 11.35 2.14 4.22
CA ASP A 60 11.24 2.94 5.44
C ASP A 60 10.06 2.48 6.30
N ALA A 61 8.91 2.19 5.69
CA ALA A 61 7.73 1.71 6.41
C ALA A 61 7.99 0.38 7.12
N LEU A 62 8.65 -0.56 6.44
CA LEU A 62 9.05 -1.85 7.02
C LEU A 62 10.05 -1.66 8.16
N GLN A 63 11.09 -0.84 7.98
CA GLN A 63 12.07 -0.57 9.04
C GLN A 63 11.41 0.04 10.28
N LEU A 64 10.44 0.94 10.11
CA LEU A 64 9.68 1.54 11.20
C LEU A 64 8.88 0.51 12.00
N VAL A 65 8.45 -0.60 11.39
CA VAL A 65 7.79 -1.70 12.12
C VAL A 65 8.75 -2.83 12.50
N GLY A 66 10.06 -2.66 12.29
CA GLY A 66 11.08 -3.66 12.60
C GLY A 66 11.17 -4.81 11.58
N LEU A 67 10.57 -4.67 10.40
CA LEU A 67 10.65 -5.62 9.31
C LEU A 67 11.77 -5.23 8.33
N LYS A 68 12.33 -6.24 7.65
CA LYS A 68 13.28 -6.04 6.54
C LYS A 68 12.58 -6.26 5.22
N PHE A 69 12.93 -5.47 4.21
CA PHE A 69 12.51 -5.70 2.84
C PHE A 69 13.07 -7.03 2.33
N CYS A 70 12.24 -7.84 1.67
CA CYS A 70 12.65 -9.10 1.05
C CYS A 70 12.47 -9.07 -0.46
N GLY A 71 13.46 -9.54 -1.20
CA GLY A 71 13.44 -9.54 -2.67
C GLY A 71 14.05 -8.29 -3.27
N ARG A 72 13.67 -7.96 -4.51
CA ARG A 72 14.24 -6.84 -5.27
C ARG A 72 13.33 -5.62 -5.21
N PRO A 73 13.83 -4.45 -4.77
CA PRO A 73 13.08 -3.19 -4.87
C PRO A 73 12.65 -2.93 -6.31
N HIS A 74 11.43 -2.40 -6.50
CA HIS A 74 10.84 -2.11 -7.81
C HIS A 74 10.45 -3.34 -8.62
N CYS A 75 10.45 -4.54 -8.02
CA CYS A 75 9.79 -5.71 -8.56
C CYS A 75 8.37 -5.77 -8.00
N GLY A 76 7.36 -5.59 -8.86
CA GLY A 76 5.96 -5.46 -8.42
C GLY A 76 5.46 -6.59 -7.53
N ILE A 77 5.90 -7.84 -7.78
CA ILE A 77 5.53 -9.00 -6.94
C ILE A 77 6.18 -8.96 -5.55
N ASP A 78 7.44 -8.54 -5.46
CA ASP A 78 8.15 -8.42 -4.19
C ASP A 78 7.60 -7.24 -3.40
N ASP A 79 7.34 -6.11 -4.04
CA ASP A 79 6.72 -4.94 -3.42
C ASP A 79 5.31 -5.26 -2.89
N ALA A 80 4.51 -6.02 -3.66
CA ALA A 80 3.20 -6.49 -3.21
C ALA A 80 3.31 -7.43 -1.98
N ARG A 81 4.25 -8.38 -2.00
CA ARG A 81 4.50 -9.29 -0.87
C ARG A 81 4.92 -8.54 0.39
N ASN A 82 5.83 -7.58 0.25
CA ASN A 82 6.28 -6.76 1.37
C ASN A 82 5.17 -5.85 1.91
N THR A 83 4.34 -5.29 1.04
CA THR A 83 3.15 -4.51 1.42
C THR A 83 2.14 -5.35 2.19
N ALA A 84 1.89 -6.60 1.75
CA ALA A 84 1.02 -7.53 2.47
C ALA A 84 1.56 -7.88 3.86
N ARG A 85 2.89 -8.08 3.99
CA ARG A 85 3.54 -8.32 5.30
C ARG A 85 3.43 -7.11 6.22
N LEU A 86 3.61 -5.91 5.69
CA LEU A 86 3.38 -4.67 6.44
C LEU A 86 1.94 -4.64 6.94
N LEU A 87 0.95 -4.82 6.06
CA LEU A 87 -0.47 -4.79 6.42
C LEU A 87 -0.82 -5.83 7.49
N TYR A 88 -0.35 -7.06 7.34
CA TYR A 88 -0.54 -8.12 8.33
C TYR A 88 0.03 -7.73 9.71
N HIS A 89 1.22 -7.11 9.74
CA HIS A 89 1.80 -6.62 10.98
C HIS A 89 0.90 -5.56 11.65
N LEU A 90 0.39 -4.59 10.88
CA LEU A 90 -0.50 -3.54 11.40
C LEU A 90 -1.80 -4.13 11.99
N LEU A 91 -2.40 -5.10 11.30
CA LEU A 91 -3.61 -5.81 11.74
C LEU A 91 -3.36 -6.61 13.03
N SER A 92 -2.23 -7.33 13.10
CA SER A 92 -1.87 -8.13 14.28
C SER A 92 -1.68 -7.29 15.55
N LYS A 93 -1.32 -6.00 15.39
CA LYS A 93 -1.15 -5.05 16.48
C LYS A 93 -2.43 -4.26 16.83
N LYS A 94 -3.61 -4.70 16.34
CA LYS A 94 -4.94 -4.06 16.55
C LYS A 94 -4.98 -2.57 16.17
N ALA A 95 -4.11 -2.14 15.29
CA ALA A 95 -3.91 -0.72 15.02
C ALA A 95 -4.55 -0.27 13.71
N VAL A 96 -5.39 -1.11 13.12
CA VAL A 96 -6.29 -0.75 12.03
C VAL A 96 -7.66 -0.44 12.64
N PRO A 97 -8.06 0.82 12.76
CA PRO A 97 -9.44 1.14 13.08
C PRO A 97 -10.34 0.66 11.93
N SER A 98 -11.53 0.19 12.26
CA SER A 98 -12.53 -0.44 11.36
C SER A 98 -13.03 0.45 10.20
N CYS A 99 -12.46 1.64 9.99
CA CYS A 99 -13.06 2.73 9.22
C CYS A 99 -12.25 3.22 8.00
N VAL A 100 -11.24 2.49 7.52
CA VAL A 100 -10.50 2.87 6.29
C VAL A 100 -11.05 2.21 5.03
N VAL A 101 -12.14 1.45 5.13
CA VAL A 101 -12.92 1.01 3.97
C VAL A 101 -13.83 2.18 3.60
N LYS A 102 -13.38 3.05 2.69
CA LYS A 102 -14.26 4.08 2.13
C LYS A 102 -15.29 3.38 1.23
N SER A 103 -16.57 3.49 1.62
CA SER A 103 -17.73 3.21 0.77
C SER A 103 -17.69 4.03 -0.52
#